data_AF-A0A924UMP8-F1
#
_entry.id   AF-A0A924UMP8-F1
#
_cell.length_a   1.000
_cell.length_b   1.000
_cell.length_c   1.000
_cell.angle_alpha   90.00
_cell.angle_beta   90.00
_cell.angle_gamma   90.00
#
_symmetry.space_group_name_H-M   'P 1'
#
loop_
_entity.id
_entity.type
_entity.pdbx_description
1 polymer ?
#
loop_
_entity_poly.entity_id
_entity_poly.type
_entity_poly.pdbx_seq_one_letter_code
_entity_poly.pdbx_strand_id
1 'polypeptide(L)'
;MAHWKQRSITNLDVVYFDYQAKAQFDGNAEVYVWDLDKTYLDTSIDSFSGLFRTIFEKAFTKKNVPGTPSLIRSLSRYRKKHFNEVDFPIFFVSASPPQLESKIFEKFVIDDIKPIGMFYKDNLKNLAPKRFLFLKKQVGYKLQSLLQLRSSLSKSVRMICFGDDSESDATIYNLFSDICSRRHTETELTQLLEDLGVTYAQIDEILRLQSVIPIQDPVEKIYINLATDTDPEYYLKFGRRTFPTYNTFQVALDLVQDQRLSLEELGTIIDVLTQKYGQTHEQLVLSFEELIRRRILGLSSFEMIKNYFIEKKMLTYSWMSKVEPIKEKVIDQGHVYELDGLFEPWIPRHIDYINEYR
;
A
#
# COMPACT_ATOMS: atom_id res chain seq x y z
N MET A 1 31.77 -6.88 -11.55
CA MET A 1 30.73 -5.86 -11.26
C MET A 1 29.42 -6.60 -11.06
N ALA A 2 28.61 -6.25 -10.06
CA ALA A 2 27.37 -6.97 -9.79
C ALA A 2 26.38 -6.83 -10.97
N HIS A 3 25.89 -7.95 -11.49
CA HIS A 3 25.06 -8.06 -12.71
C HIS A 3 23.81 -7.15 -12.70
N TRP A 4 23.28 -6.83 -11.51
CA TRP A 4 22.09 -6.00 -11.36
C TRP A 4 22.31 -4.52 -11.70
N LYS A 5 23.54 -4.00 -11.57
CA LYS A 5 23.86 -2.58 -11.85
C LYS A 5 23.69 -2.20 -13.32
N GLN A 6 23.73 -3.17 -14.22
CA GLN A 6 23.52 -2.95 -15.66
C GLN A 6 22.05 -2.91 -16.06
N ARG A 7 21.14 -3.37 -15.18
CA ARG A 7 19.70 -3.46 -15.42
C ARG A 7 18.87 -2.51 -14.54
N SER A 8 19.52 -1.57 -13.88
CA SER A 8 18.87 -0.68 -12.91
C SER A 8 19.40 0.75 -13.02
N ILE A 9 18.57 1.68 -12.59
CA ILE A 9 18.92 3.09 -12.44
C ILE A 9 19.14 3.35 -10.95
N THR A 10 20.29 3.92 -10.58
CA THR A 10 20.60 4.21 -9.18
C THR A 10 20.68 5.71 -8.96
N ASN A 11 19.97 6.20 -7.95
CA ASN A 11 20.02 7.58 -7.48
C ASN A 11 20.16 7.58 -5.96
N LEU A 12 21.28 8.10 -5.44
CA LEU A 12 21.68 7.94 -4.03
C LEU A 12 21.66 6.45 -3.62
N ASP A 13 20.88 6.09 -2.60
CA ASP A 13 20.65 4.72 -2.14
C ASP A 13 19.38 4.08 -2.73
N VAL A 14 18.66 4.77 -3.63
CA VAL A 14 17.51 4.21 -4.36
C VAL A 14 17.96 3.53 -5.65
N VAL A 15 17.57 2.26 -5.83
CA VAL A 15 17.82 1.46 -7.04
C VAL A 15 16.50 1.07 -7.67
N TYR A 16 16.23 1.57 -8.87
CA TYR A 16 15.02 1.27 -9.62
C TYR A 16 15.30 0.21 -10.69
N PHE A 17 14.47 -0.83 -10.73
CA PHE A 17 14.40 -1.81 -11.80
C PHE A 17 13.11 -1.60 -12.59
N ASP A 18 13.27 -1.39 -13.88
CA ASP A 18 12.17 -1.34 -14.83
C ASP A 18 11.99 -2.73 -15.46
N TYR A 19 10.85 -3.36 -15.17
CA TYR A 19 10.52 -4.68 -15.71
C TYR A 19 9.70 -4.60 -16.99
N GLN A 20 9.05 -3.47 -17.24
CA GLN A 20 8.15 -3.26 -18.39
C GLN A 20 8.35 -1.87 -18.98
N ALA A 21 9.52 -1.64 -19.60
CA ALA A 21 9.95 -0.35 -20.15
C ALA A 21 9.04 0.28 -21.23
N LYS A 22 7.98 -0.42 -21.66
CA LYS A 22 6.99 0.05 -22.64
C LYS A 22 5.59 0.23 -22.06
N ALA A 23 5.40 0.05 -20.74
CA ALA A 23 4.11 0.29 -20.13
C ALA A 23 3.73 1.78 -20.28
N GLN A 24 2.65 2.05 -21.01
CA GLN A 24 2.11 3.40 -21.21
C GLN A 24 1.03 3.67 -20.16
N PHE A 25 1.13 4.79 -19.47
CA PHE A 25 0.18 5.25 -18.46
C PHE A 25 -0.67 6.40 -19.01
N ASP A 26 -1.33 6.15 -20.14
CA ASP A 26 -2.12 7.15 -20.85
C ASP A 26 -3.60 7.00 -20.46
N GLY A 27 -4.11 7.92 -19.63
CA GLY A 27 -5.50 7.93 -19.17
C GLY A 27 -5.64 8.33 -17.70
N ASN A 28 -6.88 8.44 -17.20
CA ASN A 28 -7.19 8.58 -15.77
C ASN A 28 -6.86 7.27 -15.02
N ALA A 29 -5.61 6.83 -15.12
CA ALA A 29 -5.13 5.57 -14.61
C ALA A 29 -4.84 5.68 -13.11
N GLU A 30 -5.20 4.64 -12.39
CA GLU A 30 -4.75 4.44 -11.01
C GLU A 30 -3.53 3.54 -11.05
N VAL A 31 -2.50 3.85 -10.28
CA VAL A 31 -1.37 2.96 -10.05
C VAL A 31 -1.44 2.40 -8.64
N TYR A 32 -0.97 1.17 -8.47
CA TYR A 32 -0.97 0.47 -7.20
C TYR A 32 0.46 0.38 -6.71
N VAL A 33 0.75 0.98 -5.56
CA VAL A 33 2.09 0.99 -4.97
C VAL A 33 2.09 0.16 -3.72
N TRP A 34 2.91 -0.88 -3.71
CA TRP A 34 2.96 -1.86 -2.63
C TRP A 34 4.32 -1.80 -1.94
N ASP A 35 4.30 -1.78 -0.62
CA ASP A 35 5.43 -2.29 0.14
C ASP A 35 5.56 -3.82 -0.05
N LEU A 36 6.77 -4.35 0.17
CA LEU A 36 7.05 -5.76 0.01
C LEU A 36 6.92 -6.55 1.33
N ASP A 37 7.59 -6.09 2.38
CA ASP A 37 7.81 -6.88 3.60
C ASP A 37 6.63 -6.67 4.55
N LYS A 38 6.05 -7.75 5.10
CA LYS A 38 4.80 -7.75 5.90
C LYS A 38 3.55 -7.15 5.24
N THR A 39 3.69 -6.63 4.02
CA THR A 39 2.60 -6.17 3.15
C THR A 39 2.27 -7.23 2.09
N TYR A 40 3.24 -7.61 1.25
CA TYR A 40 3.06 -8.64 0.23
C TYR A 40 3.61 -10.01 0.67
N LEU A 41 4.81 -10.01 1.26
CA LEU A 41 5.47 -11.18 1.81
C LEU A 41 5.30 -11.23 3.31
N ASP A 42 4.94 -12.41 3.83
CA ASP A 42 4.92 -12.70 5.26
C ASP A 42 6.36 -12.97 5.71
N THR A 43 7.06 -11.88 6.08
CA THR A 43 8.45 -11.92 6.52
C THR A 43 8.53 -11.62 8.02
N SER A 44 8.84 -12.64 8.82
CA SER A 44 9.20 -12.49 10.24
C SER A 44 10.67 -12.02 10.34
N ILE A 45 10.96 -10.77 9.98
CA ILE A 45 12.33 -10.25 10.08
C ILE A 45 12.57 -9.76 11.51
N ASP A 46 13.01 -10.68 12.36
CA ASP A 46 13.76 -10.34 13.56
C ASP A 46 15.20 -10.01 13.14
N SER A 47 15.49 -8.71 12.97
CA SER A 47 16.81 -8.09 12.74
C SER A 47 17.42 -8.11 11.32
N PHE A 48 18.25 -7.10 11.04
CA PHE A 48 19.11 -6.96 9.85
C PHE A 48 20.06 -8.15 9.63
N SER A 49 20.36 -8.95 10.67
CA SER A 49 21.13 -10.19 10.53
C SER A 49 20.34 -11.29 9.82
N GLY A 50 19.01 -11.29 9.97
CA GLY A 50 18.09 -12.19 9.27
C GLY A 50 18.03 -11.92 7.77
N LEU A 51 18.11 -10.66 7.35
CA LEU A 51 18.08 -10.26 5.93
C LEU A 51 19.23 -10.91 5.12
N PHE A 52 20.42 -11.03 5.70
CA PHE A 52 21.55 -11.72 5.07
C PHE A 52 21.35 -13.25 4.97
N ARG A 53 20.58 -13.85 5.88
CA ARG A 53 20.22 -15.28 5.82
C ARG A 53 19.16 -15.53 4.75
N THR A 54 18.21 -14.60 4.59
CA THR A 54 17.20 -14.60 3.50
C THR A 54 17.83 -14.52 2.11
N ILE A 55 19.04 -13.96 1.98
CA ILE A 55 19.83 -13.99 0.71
C ILE A 55 20.12 -15.42 0.26
N PHE A 56 20.13 -16.43 1.14
CA PHE A 56 20.33 -17.84 0.75
C PHE A 56 19.03 -18.64 0.60
N GLU A 57 17.90 -18.09 1.01
CA GLU A 57 16.60 -18.77 0.91
C GLU A 57 16.10 -18.83 -0.54
N LYS A 58 15.38 -19.89 -0.89
CA LYS A 58 14.82 -20.07 -2.24
C LYS A 58 13.58 -19.18 -2.42
N ALA A 59 13.29 -18.72 -3.63
CA ALA A 59 12.10 -17.90 -3.89
C ALA A 59 10.80 -18.57 -3.38
N PHE A 60 10.71 -19.90 -3.48
CA PHE A 60 9.57 -20.70 -3.02
C PHE A 60 9.34 -20.69 -1.49
N THR A 61 10.37 -20.42 -0.67
CA THR A 61 10.21 -20.41 0.80
C THR A 61 9.65 -19.09 1.31
N LYS A 62 9.58 -18.05 0.47
CA LYS A 62 8.94 -16.77 0.80
C LYS A 62 7.43 -16.96 0.83
N LYS A 63 6.84 -16.88 2.03
CA LYS A 63 5.40 -16.92 2.21
C LYS A 63 4.80 -15.56 1.87
N ASN A 64 3.58 -15.55 1.33
CA ASN A 64 2.82 -14.32 1.15
C ASN A 64 1.97 -14.05 2.38
N VAL A 65 1.68 -12.77 2.63
CA VAL A 65 0.55 -12.41 3.49
C VAL A 65 -0.72 -13.06 2.92
N PRO A 66 -1.58 -13.68 3.76
CA PRO A 66 -2.73 -14.43 3.27
C PRO A 66 -3.62 -13.62 2.32
N GLY A 67 -3.85 -14.17 1.12
CA GLY A 67 -4.74 -13.59 0.12
C GLY A 67 -4.15 -12.49 -0.77
N THR A 68 -2.94 -11.97 -0.51
CA THR A 68 -2.41 -10.83 -1.29
C THR A 68 -2.15 -11.15 -2.77
N PRO A 69 -1.64 -12.34 -3.17
CA PRO A 69 -1.51 -12.65 -4.59
C PRO A 69 -2.86 -12.79 -5.29
N SER A 70 -3.86 -13.36 -4.62
CA SER A 70 -5.22 -13.44 -5.16
C SER A 70 -5.85 -12.06 -5.30
N LEU A 71 -5.63 -11.15 -4.36
CA LEU A 71 -6.14 -9.78 -4.46
C LEU A 71 -5.57 -9.07 -5.70
N ILE A 72 -4.23 -9.10 -5.87
CA ILE A 72 -3.57 -8.47 -7.02
C ILE A 72 -4.06 -9.07 -8.34
N ARG A 73 -4.16 -10.40 -8.44
CA ARG A 73 -4.68 -11.05 -9.66
C ARG A 73 -6.15 -10.70 -9.93
N SER A 74 -6.95 -10.54 -8.89
CA SER A 74 -8.37 -10.19 -9.01
C SER A 74 -8.55 -8.74 -9.45
N LEU A 75 -7.74 -7.82 -8.91
CA LEU A 75 -7.65 -6.44 -9.39
C LEU A 75 -7.22 -6.37 -10.87
N SER A 76 -6.18 -7.14 -11.23
CA SER A 76 -5.69 -7.22 -12.62
C SER A 76 -6.79 -7.71 -13.58
N ARG A 77 -7.51 -8.79 -13.25
CA ARG A 77 -8.63 -9.29 -14.06
C ARG A 77 -9.76 -8.28 -14.16
N TYR A 78 -10.15 -7.66 -13.04
CA TYR A 78 -11.18 -6.63 -13.02
C TYR A 78 -10.83 -5.48 -13.95
N ARG A 79 -9.62 -4.91 -13.82
CA ARG A 79 -9.21 -3.77 -14.63
C ARG A 79 -9.10 -4.12 -16.12
N LYS A 80 -8.56 -5.30 -16.44
CA LYS A 80 -8.52 -5.80 -17.83
C LYS A 80 -9.92 -5.92 -18.44
N LYS A 81 -10.90 -6.41 -17.68
CA LYS A 81 -12.29 -6.58 -18.13
C LYS A 81 -13.03 -5.25 -18.28
N HIS A 82 -12.80 -4.29 -17.39
CA HIS A 82 -13.60 -3.06 -17.29
C HIS A 82 -12.95 -1.82 -17.94
N PHE A 83 -11.63 -1.76 -18.05
CA PHE A 83 -10.89 -0.59 -18.56
C PHE A 83 -10.02 -0.90 -19.78
N ASN A 84 -10.09 -2.13 -20.32
CA ASN A 84 -9.29 -2.59 -21.46
C ASN A 84 -7.77 -2.37 -21.29
N GLU A 85 -7.31 -2.38 -20.04
CA GLU A 85 -5.89 -2.26 -19.70
C GLU A 85 -5.16 -3.56 -20.04
N VAL A 86 -4.03 -3.44 -20.73
CA VAL A 86 -3.18 -4.58 -21.11
C VAL A 86 -2.41 -5.10 -19.90
N ASP A 87 -1.84 -4.18 -19.12
CA ASP A 87 -1.00 -4.46 -17.97
C ASP A 87 -1.59 -3.81 -16.71
N PHE A 88 -1.57 -4.55 -15.59
CA PHE A 88 -2.01 -4.02 -14.30
C PHE A 88 -0.91 -3.14 -13.70
N PRO A 89 -1.16 -1.85 -13.43
CA PRO A 89 -0.11 -0.88 -13.11
C PRO A 89 0.35 -0.97 -11.65
N ILE A 90 1.08 -2.03 -11.32
CA ILE A 90 1.61 -2.29 -9.98
C ILE A 90 3.12 -2.04 -9.89
N PHE A 91 3.50 -1.30 -8.85
CA PHE A 91 4.88 -1.01 -8.47
C PHE A 91 5.15 -1.48 -7.04
N PHE A 92 6.39 -1.88 -6.77
CA PHE A 92 6.83 -2.22 -5.42
C PHE A 92 7.91 -1.26 -4.93
N VAL A 93 7.90 -0.94 -3.63
CA VAL A 93 8.97 -0.20 -2.95
C VAL A 93 9.44 -1.06 -1.78
N SER A 94 10.71 -1.44 -1.73
CA SER A 94 11.23 -2.29 -0.66
C SER A 94 12.56 -1.79 -0.13
N ALA A 95 12.75 -1.90 1.19
CA ALA A 95 14.04 -1.67 1.83
C ALA A 95 15.06 -2.82 1.61
N SER A 96 14.65 -3.89 0.94
CA SER A 96 15.51 -5.00 0.59
C SER A 96 16.69 -4.56 -0.31
N PRO A 97 17.86 -5.21 -0.16
CA PRO A 97 19.03 -4.92 -0.98
C PRO A 97 18.81 -5.37 -2.44
N PRO A 98 19.34 -4.64 -3.45
CA PRO A 98 19.15 -4.95 -4.87
C PRO A 98 19.70 -6.32 -5.31
N GLN A 99 20.58 -6.92 -4.49
CA GLN A 99 21.08 -8.28 -4.67
C GLN A 99 19.97 -9.34 -4.58
N LEU A 100 18.85 -9.04 -3.93
CA LEU A 100 17.69 -9.93 -3.83
C LEU A 100 16.74 -9.83 -5.03
N GLU A 101 16.99 -8.92 -5.97
CA GLU A 101 16.05 -8.64 -7.05
C GLU A 101 15.65 -9.89 -7.82
N SER A 102 16.59 -10.72 -8.24
CA SER A 102 16.28 -11.91 -9.05
C SER A 102 15.38 -12.91 -8.32
N LYS A 103 15.55 -13.06 -7.00
CA LYS A 103 14.75 -13.97 -6.17
C LYS A 103 13.34 -13.44 -5.93
N ILE A 104 13.22 -12.14 -5.71
CA ILE A 104 11.92 -11.49 -5.53
C ILE A 104 11.16 -11.49 -6.86
N PHE A 105 11.84 -11.23 -7.98
CA PHE A 105 11.25 -11.32 -9.30
C PHE A 105 10.79 -12.74 -9.63
N GLU A 106 11.59 -13.77 -9.34
CA GLU A 106 11.17 -15.18 -9.47
C GLU A 106 9.92 -15.48 -8.64
N LYS A 107 9.82 -14.92 -7.42
CA LYS A 107 8.62 -15.07 -6.57
C LYS A 107 7.39 -14.43 -7.22
N PHE A 108 7.50 -13.25 -7.83
CA PHE A 108 6.39 -12.66 -8.58
C PHE A 108 5.96 -13.53 -9.76
N VAL A 109 6.90 -14.13 -10.49
CA VAL A 109 6.60 -15.05 -11.59
C VAL A 109 5.84 -16.29 -11.08
N ILE A 110 6.26 -16.88 -9.96
CA ILE A 110 5.57 -18.03 -9.33
C ILE A 110 4.13 -17.66 -8.92
N ASP A 111 3.93 -16.42 -8.47
CA ASP A 111 2.62 -15.93 -8.04
C ASP A 111 1.73 -15.42 -9.19
N ASP A 112 2.23 -15.46 -10.43
CA ASP A 112 1.62 -14.86 -11.63
C ASP A 112 1.32 -13.37 -11.44
N ILE A 113 2.30 -12.64 -10.92
CA ILE A 113 2.29 -11.19 -10.75
C ILE A 113 3.38 -10.59 -11.62
N LYS A 114 3.03 -9.53 -12.35
CA LYS A 114 3.91 -8.86 -13.30
C LYS A 114 4.00 -7.38 -12.95
N PRO A 115 4.84 -6.99 -11.98
CA PRO A 115 5.02 -5.59 -11.66
C PRO A 115 5.68 -4.86 -12.83
N ILE A 116 5.37 -3.57 -12.97
CA ILE A 116 5.98 -2.71 -13.98
C ILE A 116 7.39 -2.33 -13.56
N GLY A 117 7.57 -2.01 -12.28
CA GLY A 117 8.88 -1.69 -11.73
C GLY A 117 8.94 -1.89 -10.23
N MET A 118 10.16 -1.91 -9.72
CA MET A 118 10.40 -2.07 -8.29
C MET A 118 11.61 -1.24 -7.83
N PHE A 119 11.46 -0.61 -6.67
CA PHE A 119 12.51 0.13 -5.99
C PHE A 119 13.13 -0.74 -4.89
N TYR A 120 14.45 -0.76 -4.84
CA TYR A 120 15.29 -1.41 -3.82
C TYR A 120 16.23 -0.40 -3.16
N LYS A 121 16.72 -0.73 -1.96
CA LYS A 121 17.66 0.12 -1.22
C LYS A 121 19.09 -0.42 -1.27
N ASP A 122 20.02 0.35 -1.82
CA ASP A 122 21.45 0.01 -1.82
C ASP A 122 22.11 0.33 -0.47
N ASN A 123 21.91 -0.56 0.51
CA ASN A 123 22.49 -0.44 1.85
C ASN A 123 24.04 -0.49 1.86
N LEU A 124 24.69 -0.95 0.79
CA LEU A 124 26.15 -1.11 0.75
C LEU A 124 26.90 0.21 0.55
N LYS A 125 26.26 1.26 0.03
CA LYS A 125 26.86 2.60 -0.06
C LYS A 125 27.07 3.26 1.31
N ASN A 126 26.40 2.77 2.35
CA ASN A 126 26.44 3.31 3.70
C ASN A 126 27.40 2.55 4.65
N LEU A 127 28.23 1.62 4.15
CA LEU A 127 29.23 0.87 4.93
C LEU A 127 30.48 1.69 5.30
N ALA A 128 30.31 2.95 5.73
CA ALA A 128 31.36 3.73 6.38
C ALA A 128 31.21 3.66 7.91
N PRO A 129 32.27 3.44 8.72
CA PRO A 129 32.15 2.94 10.10
C PRO A 129 31.70 3.95 11.17
N LYS A 130 31.07 5.07 10.80
CA LYS A 130 30.67 6.09 11.77
C LYS A 130 29.32 6.69 11.42
N ARG A 131 28.23 6.07 11.90
CA ARG A 131 26.93 6.72 12.17
C ARG A 131 26.01 5.74 12.88
N PHE A 132 26.08 5.68 14.22
CA PHE A 132 25.10 4.99 15.08
C PHE A 132 23.70 5.68 15.10
N LEU A 133 23.28 6.24 13.96
CA LEU A 133 21.96 6.86 13.70
C LEU A 133 21.09 6.02 12.75
N PHE A 134 21.53 4.79 12.43
CA PHE A 134 20.94 3.89 11.42
C PHE A 134 19.44 3.53 11.62
N LEU A 135 18.87 3.82 12.78
CA LEU A 135 17.53 3.43 13.20
C LEU A 135 16.48 4.57 13.15
N LYS A 136 16.78 5.69 12.48
CA LYS A 136 15.78 6.63 11.94
C LYS A 136 15.51 6.37 10.44
N LYS A 137 15.53 5.09 10.04
CA LYS A 137 14.41 4.26 9.55
C LYS A 137 13.76 4.76 8.25
N GLN A 138 14.07 4.09 7.13
CA GLN A 138 13.42 3.98 5.79
C GLN A 138 12.67 5.17 5.12
N VAL A 139 12.31 6.24 5.81
CA VAL A 139 11.47 7.34 5.35
C VAL A 139 12.07 8.02 4.13
N GLY A 140 13.33 8.47 4.21
CA GLY A 140 13.98 9.16 3.10
C GLY A 140 14.03 8.34 1.81
N TYR A 141 14.39 7.06 1.93
CA TYR A 141 14.45 6.12 0.81
C TYR A 141 13.08 5.91 0.15
N LYS A 142 12.03 5.62 0.94
CA LYS A 142 10.69 5.38 0.40
C LYS A 142 10.08 6.66 -0.17
N LEU A 143 10.24 7.81 0.49
CA LEU A 143 9.79 9.11 -0.02
C LEU A 143 10.46 9.45 -1.36
N GLN A 144 11.79 9.33 -1.45
CA GLN A 144 12.50 9.56 -2.70
C GLN A 144 12.02 8.60 -3.80
N SER A 145 11.82 7.31 -3.48
CA SER A 145 11.29 6.32 -4.43
C SER A 145 9.91 6.69 -4.96
N LEU A 146 9.00 7.11 -4.08
CA LEU A 146 7.64 7.55 -4.44
C LEU A 146 7.67 8.83 -5.30
N LEU A 147 8.54 9.79 -4.98
CA LEU A 147 8.69 11.02 -5.77
C LEU A 147 9.32 10.76 -7.14
N GLN A 148 10.29 9.85 -7.22
CA GLN A 148 10.84 9.39 -8.49
C GLN A 148 9.74 8.74 -9.35
N LEU A 149 8.93 7.84 -8.77
CA LEU A 149 7.77 7.27 -9.46
C LEU A 149 6.79 8.37 -9.88
N ARG A 150 6.48 9.33 -8.99
CA ARG A 150 5.56 10.44 -9.33
C ARG A 150 6.04 11.25 -10.52
N SER A 151 7.35 11.44 -10.67
CA SER A 151 7.92 12.22 -11.77
C SER A 151 7.83 11.54 -13.14
N SER A 152 7.64 10.23 -13.20
CA SER A 152 7.40 9.50 -14.46
C SER A 152 5.90 9.35 -14.80
N LEU A 153 5.00 9.67 -13.87
CA LEU A 153 3.55 9.53 -14.05
C LEU A 153 2.91 10.85 -14.51
N SER A 154 1.84 10.75 -15.29
CA SER A 154 1.08 11.92 -15.75
C SER A 154 0.43 12.67 -14.58
N LYS A 155 -0.03 13.90 -14.83
CA LYS A 155 -0.70 14.71 -13.80
C LYS A 155 -1.98 14.02 -13.28
N SER A 156 -2.80 13.42 -14.12
CA SER A 156 -4.09 12.84 -13.69
C SER A 156 -4.01 11.50 -12.95
N VAL A 157 -2.83 10.87 -12.89
CA VAL A 157 -2.67 9.55 -12.28
C VAL A 157 -2.85 9.61 -10.76
N ARG A 158 -3.73 8.73 -10.26
CA ARG A 158 -3.97 8.52 -8.82
C ARG A 158 -3.19 7.31 -8.32
N MET A 159 -2.81 7.33 -7.06
CA MET A 159 -2.00 6.29 -6.42
C MET A 159 -2.79 5.65 -5.28
N ILE A 160 -2.86 4.32 -5.30
CA ILE A 160 -3.42 3.51 -4.23
C ILE A 160 -2.25 2.79 -3.56
N CYS A 161 -2.01 3.11 -2.29
CA CYS A 161 -0.82 2.68 -1.56
C CYS A 161 -1.16 1.54 -0.59
N PHE A 162 -0.29 0.54 -0.49
CA PHE A 162 -0.43 -0.62 0.39
C PHE A 162 0.86 -0.75 1.20
N GLY A 163 0.74 -0.75 2.52
CA GLY A 163 1.86 -0.91 3.44
C GLY A 163 1.45 -1.66 4.71
N ASP A 164 2.31 -1.61 5.73
CA ASP A 164 2.08 -2.24 7.03
C ASP A 164 2.39 -1.33 8.23
N ASP A 165 2.03 -1.80 9.42
CA ASP A 165 2.20 -1.06 10.69
C ASP A 165 3.56 -1.27 11.37
N SER A 166 4.41 -2.17 10.87
CA SER A 166 5.70 -2.45 11.49
C SER A 166 6.80 -1.48 11.06
N GLU A 167 6.67 -0.89 9.88
CA GLU A 167 7.48 0.25 9.45
C GLU A 167 6.71 1.58 9.68
N SER A 168 7.03 2.59 8.87
CA SER A 168 6.43 3.93 8.94
C SER A 168 5.60 4.23 7.68
N ASP A 169 4.97 3.22 7.07
CA ASP A 169 4.32 3.36 5.77
C ASP A 169 3.17 4.35 5.76
N ALA A 170 2.34 4.35 6.81
CA ALA A 170 1.28 5.36 6.96
C ALA A 170 1.85 6.78 7.00
N THR A 171 2.93 7.00 7.75
CA THR A 171 3.66 8.27 7.81
C THR A 171 4.22 8.63 6.44
N ILE A 172 4.86 7.68 5.74
CA ILE A 172 5.51 7.90 4.45
C ILE A 172 4.50 8.26 3.36
N TYR A 173 3.40 7.52 3.23
CA TYR A 173 2.40 7.78 2.19
C TYR A 173 1.65 9.09 2.42
N ASN A 174 1.33 9.43 3.67
CA ASN A 174 0.69 10.71 3.99
C ASN A 174 1.67 11.90 3.81
N LEU A 175 2.92 11.76 4.24
CA LEU A 175 3.93 12.79 4.04
C LEU A 175 4.26 12.97 2.55
N PHE A 176 4.32 11.89 1.77
CA PHE A 176 4.45 11.96 0.32
C PHE A 176 3.31 12.78 -0.31
N SER A 177 2.07 12.53 0.11
CA SER A 177 0.92 13.33 -0.31
C SER A 177 1.04 14.81 0.04
N ASP A 178 1.49 15.14 1.25
CA ASP A 178 1.71 16.53 1.70
C ASP A 178 2.82 17.22 0.90
N ILE A 179 3.91 16.50 0.61
CA ILE A 179 5.02 16.96 -0.23
C ILE A 179 4.51 17.27 -1.65
N CYS A 180 3.77 16.35 -2.28
CA CYS A 180 3.23 16.54 -3.62
C CYS A 180 2.22 17.71 -3.69
N SER A 181 1.46 17.92 -2.61
CA SER A 181 0.45 18.98 -2.50
C SER A 181 1.02 20.33 -2.05
N ARG A 182 2.30 20.40 -1.66
CA ARG A 182 2.95 21.60 -1.09
C ARG A 182 2.25 22.13 0.17
N ARG A 183 1.85 21.23 1.07
CA ARG A 183 1.21 21.62 2.35
C ARG A 183 2.21 22.21 3.36
N HIS A 184 3.51 22.05 3.12
CA HIS A 184 4.58 22.63 3.91
C HIS A 184 5.41 23.60 3.07
N THR A 185 5.92 24.66 3.70
CA THR A 185 7.00 25.47 3.13
C THR A 185 8.29 24.66 3.05
N GLU A 186 9.25 25.11 2.24
CA GLU A 186 10.55 24.43 2.08
C GLU A 186 11.30 24.30 3.42
N THR A 187 11.27 25.34 4.25
CA THR A 187 11.90 25.34 5.58
C THR A 187 11.24 24.35 6.53
N GLU A 188 9.90 24.33 6.58
CA GLU A 188 9.15 23.38 7.41
C GLU A 188 9.39 21.94 6.96
N LEU A 189 9.37 21.69 5.65
CA LEU A 189 9.61 20.35 5.10
C LEU A 189 11.04 19.87 5.39
N THR A 190 12.03 20.75 5.25
CA THR A 190 13.44 20.44 5.56
C THR A 190 13.57 20.03 7.02
N GLN A 191 13.06 20.84 7.95
CA GLN A 191 13.10 20.54 9.38
C GLN A 191 12.39 19.23 9.71
N LEU A 192 11.20 19.00 9.15
CA LEU A 192 10.45 17.77 9.33
C LEU A 192 11.23 16.53 8.87
N LEU A 193 11.87 16.60 7.70
CA LEU A 193 12.67 15.50 7.17
C LEU A 193 13.93 15.25 8.03
N GLU A 194 14.57 16.29 8.54
CA GLU A 194 15.69 16.18 9.49
C GLU A 194 15.27 15.50 10.79
N ASP A 195 14.13 15.88 11.36
CA ASP A 195 13.59 15.31 12.59
C ASP A 195 13.28 13.82 12.42
N LEU A 196 12.75 13.45 11.25
CA LEU A 196 12.54 12.07 10.79
C LEU A 196 13.85 11.32 10.45
N GLY A 197 15.01 11.98 10.52
CA GLY A 197 16.33 11.39 10.34
C GLY A 197 16.74 11.15 8.89
N VAL A 198 16.12 11.86 7.94
CA VAL A 198 16.52 11.83 6.53
C VAL A 198 17.85 12.55 6.35
N THR A 199 18.71 12.01 5.49
CA THR A 199 20.04 12.61 5.25
C THR A 199 19.93 13.88 4.39
N TYR A 200 20.79 14.88 4.63
CA TYR A 200 20.81 16.12 3.82
C TYR A 200 20.82 15.87 2.31
N ALA A 201 21.63 14.93 1.81
CA ALA A 201 21.65 14.60 0.39
C ALA A 201 20.31 14.06 -0.15
N GLN A 202 19.58 13.28 0.67
CA GLN A 202 18.23 12.83 0.32
C GLN A 202 17.20 13.96 0.45
N ILE A 203 17.34 14.86 1.43
CA ILE A 203 16.48 16.05 1.55
C ILE A 203 16.61 16.91 0.29
N ASP A 204 17.83 17.22 -0.13
CA ASP A 204 18.10 17.97 -1.36
C ASP A 204 17.45 17.31 -2.58
N GLU A 205 17.55 15.98 -2.69
CA GLU A 205 16.94 15.23 -3.79
C GLU A 205 15.41 15.19 -3.71
N ILE A 206 14.83 15.08 -2.51
CA ILE A 206 13.39 15.16 -2.27
C ILE A 206 12.86 16.53 -2.69
N LEU A 207 13.52 17.62 -2.31
CA LEU A 207 13.14 18.99 -2.70
C LEU A 207 13.30 19.21 -4.20
N ARG A 208 14.37 18.69 -4.81
CA ARG A 208 14.58 18.73 -6.25
C ARG A 208 13.47 17.98 -7.00
N LEU A 209 13.14 16.76 -6.59
CA LEU A 209 12.05 15.97 -7.16
C LEU A 209 10.70 16.67 -6.96
N GLN A 210 10.45 17.20 -5.77
CA GLN A 210 9.28 18.02 -5.47
C GLN A 210 9.18 19.18 -6.48
N SER A 211 10.26 19.91 -6.77
CA SER A 211 10.23 21.06 -7.69
C SER A 211 9.80 20.73 -9.13
N VAL A 212 10.00 19.49 -9.59
CA VAL A 212 9.73 19.08 -10.98
C VAL A 212 8.42 18.31 -11.16
N ILE A 213 7.78 17.85 -10.08
CA ILE A 213 6.49 17.17 -10.15
C ILE A 213 5.31 18.16 -10.09
N PRO A 214 4.16 17.81 -10.68
CA PRO A 214 2.95 18.62 -10.57
C PRO A 214 2.55 18.88 -9.11
N ILE A 215 2.10 20.10 -8.82
CA ILE A 215 1.48 20.43 -7.53
C ILE A 215 0.06 19.84 -7.52
N GLN A 216 -0.10 18.74 -6.80
CA GLN A 216 -1.38 18.06 -6.57
C GLN A 216 -1.20 16.97 -5.53
N ASP A 217 -2.31 16.47 -4.97
CA ASP A 217 -2.31 15.24 -4.20
C ASP A 217 -2.48 14.04 -5.16
N PRO A 218 -1.49 13.14 -5.30
CA PRO A 218 -1.66 11.94 -6.10
C PRO A 218 -2.26 10.79 -5.30
N VAL A 219 -2.34 10.86 -3.97
CA VAL A 219 -2.71 9.72 -3.13
C VAL A 219 -4.22 9.67 -2.93
N GLU A 220 -4.83 8.63 -3.46
CA GLU A 220 -6.27 8.41 -3.39
C GLU A 220 -6.64 7.65 -2.11
N LYS A 221 -5.96 6.54 -1.84
CA LYS A 221 -6.27 5.64 -0.72
C LYS A 221 -5.00 4.96 -0.23
N ILE A 222 -4.92 4.73 1.08
CA ILE A 222 -3.80 4.04 1.72
C ILE A 222 -4.37 2.88 2.54
N TYR A 223 -3.92 1.66 2.29
CA TYR A 223 -4.23 0.48 3.09
C TYR A 223 -3.02 0.13 3.95
N ILE A 224 -3.22 -0.06 5.26
CA ILE A 224 -2.16 -0.42 6.21
C ILE A 224 -2.51 -1.77 6.85
N ASN A 225 -1.75 -2.81 6.54
CA ASN A 225 -1.89 -4.11 7.16
C ASN A 225 -1.38 -4.06 8.62
N LEU A 226 -2.24 -4.40 9.58
CA LEU A 226 -1.91 -4.43 11.01
C LEU A 226 -1.18 -5.73 11.39
N ALA A 227 0.04 -5.89 10.86
CA ALA A 227 0.88 -7.06 11.08
C ALA A 227 1.44 -7.17 12.51
N THR A 228 1.55 -6.05 13.24
CA THR A 228 2.02 -5.99 14.63
C THR A 228 0.94 -5.63 15.65
N ASP A 229 -0.33 -5.70 15.24
CA ASP A 229 -1.52 -5.48 16.09
C ASP A 229 -1.59 -4.06 16.71
N THR A 230 -1.16 -3.05 15.95
CA THR A 230 -1.38 -1.64 16.34
C THR A 230 -2.89 -1.34 16.36
N ASP A 231 -3.35 -0.54 17.33
CA ASP A 231 -4.75 -0.11 17.39
C ASP A 231 -5.16 0.64 16.10
N PRO A 232 -6.22 0.22 15.38
CA PRO A 232 -6.72 0.96 14.23
C PRO A 232 -7.00 2.45 14.49
N GLU A 233 -7.43 2.82 15.70
CA GLU A 233 -7.75 4.20 16.04
C GLU A 233 -6.53 5.14 15.96
N TYR A 234 -5.32 4.60 16.14
CA TYR A 234 -4.06 5.34 15.94
C TYR A 234 -4.01 6.00 14.56
N TYR A 235 -4.53 5.33 13.53
CA TYR A 235 -4.45 5.80 12.15
C TYR A 235 -5.47 6.88 11.80
N LEU A 236 -6.46 7.16 12.66
CA LEU A 236 -7.42 8.25 12.43
C LEU A 236 -6.73 9.62 12.34
N LYS A 237 -5.55 9.78 12.96
CA LYS A 237 -4.74 11.01 12.85
C LYS A 237 -4.30 11.32 11.41
N PHE A 238 -4.28 10.32 10.52
CA PHE A 238 -3.96 10.45 9.10
C PHE A 238 -5.21 10.64 8.21
N GLY A 239 -6.40 10.69 8.82
CA GLY A 239 -7.68 10.81 8.14
C GLY A 239 -8.20 9.51 7.53
N ARG A 240 -9.46 9.56 7.10
CA ARG A 240 -10.23 8.38 6.64
C ARG A 240 -9.67 7.72 5.38
N ARG A 241 -8.83 8.40 4.59
CA ARG A 241 -8.14 7.79 3.45
C ARG A 241 -7.12 6.72 3.86
N THR A 242 -6.61 6.79 5.09
CA THR A 242 -5.63 5.85 5.65
C THR A 242 -6.39 4.78 6.40
N PHE A 243 -6.56 3.64 5.76
CA PHE A 243 -7.41 2.57 6.22
C PHE A 243 -6.57 1.41 6.79
N PRO A 244 -6.51 1.27 8.13
CA PRO A 244 -5.89 0.11 8.76
C PRO A 244 -6.76 -1.15 8.59
N THR A 245 -6.14 -2.25 8.18
CA THR A 245 -6.82 -3.52 7.88
C THR A 245 -6.17 -4.68 8.61
N TYR A 246 -6.99 -5.59 9.13
CA TYR A 246 -6.50 -6.80 9.80
C TYR A 246 -6.17 -7.93 8.83
N ASN A 247 -6.69 -7.86 7.60
CA ASN A 247 -6.51 -8.89 6.60
C ASN A 247 -6.87 -8.38 5.20
N THR A 248 -6.40 -9.11 4.19
CA THR A 248 -6.68 -8.85 2.77
C THR A 248 -8.18 -8.86 2.43
N PHE A 249 -9.01 -9.56 3.19
CA PHE A 249 -10.45 -9.57 2.95
C PHE A 249 -11.10 -8.21 3.24
N GLN A 250 -10.67 -7.50 4.29
CA GLN A 250 -11.12 -6.13 4.56
C GLN A 250 -10.77 -5.17 3.42
N VAL A 251 -9.58 -5.31 2.86
CA VAL A 251 -9.15 -4.56 1.67
C VAL A 251 -10.07 -4.86 0.49
N ALA A 252 -10.39 -6.14 0.24
CA ALA A 252 -11.27 -6.53 -0.85
C ALA A 252 -12.70 -5.96 -0.71
N LEU A 253 -13.23 -5.91 0.51
CA LEU A 253 -14.55 -5.32 0.79
C LEU A 253 -14.58 -3.81 0.47
N ASP A 254 -13.57 -3.06 0.90
CA ASP A 254 -13.49 -1.62 0.63
C ASP A 254 -13.23 -1.34 -0.86
N LEU A 255 -12.45 -2.18 -1.55
CA LEU A 255 -12.30 -2.09 -3.01
C LEU A 255 -13.61 -2.39 -3.76
N VAL A 256 -14.49 -3.24 -3.24
CA VAL A 256 -15.84 -3.42 -3.79
C VAL A 256 -16.69 -2.17 -3.59
N GLN A 257 -16.65 -1.59 -2.38
CA GLN A 257 -17.32 -0.32 -2.08
C GLN A 257 -16.89 0.79 -3.04
N ASP A 258 -15.59 0.88 -3.31
CA ASP A 258 -15.01 1.87 -4.20
C ASP A 258 -15.10 1.52 -5.69
N GLN A 259 -15.82 0.45 -6.07
CA GLN A 259 -15.95 0.00 -7.47
C GLN A 259 -14.60 -0.28 -8.16
N ARG A 260 -13.60 -0.71 -7.37
CA ARG A 260 -12.28 -1.16 -7.84
C ARG A 260 -12.18 -2.68 -7.92
N LEU A 261 -13.19 -3.38 -7.40
CA LEU A 261 -13.32 -4.82 -7.44
C LEU A 261 -14.81 -5.20 -7.61
N SER A 262 -15.12 -6.28 -8.32
CA SER A 262 -16.49 -6.79 -8.42
C SER A 262 -16.78 -7.81 -7.31
N LEU A 263 -18.08 -8.10 -7.09
CA LEU A 263 -18.49 -9.19 -6.20
C LEU A 263 -18.00 -10.57 -6.67
N GLU A 264 -17.91 -10.78 -7.99
CA GLU A 264 -17.35 -12.00 -8.60
C GLU A 264 -15.88 -12.20 -8.16
N GLU A 265 -15.09 -11.13 -8.24
CA GLU A 265 -13.69 -11.13 -7.84
C GLU A 265 -13.52 -11.23 -6.31
N LEU A 266 -14.42 -10.61 -5.52
CA LEU A 266 -14.50 -10.85 -4.08
C LEU A 266 -14.73 -12.34 -3.76
N GLY A 267 -15.61 -13.01 -4.51
CA GLY A 267 -15.83 -14.46 -4.40
C GLY A 267 -14.55 -15.27 -4.61
N THR A 268 -13.77 -14.93 -5.63
CA THR A 268 -12.50 -15.60 -5.90
C THR A 268 -11.51 -15.44 -4.74
N ILE A 269 -11.48 -14.27 -4.10
CA ILE A 269 -10.64 -14.03 -2.91
C ILE A 269 -11.13 -14.85 -1.71
N ILE A 270 -12.45 -14.92 -1.48
CA ILE A 270 -13.06 -15.74 -0.43
C ILE A 270 -12.68 -17.22 -0.62
N ASP A 271 -12.81 -17.74 -1.84
CA ASP A 271 -12.46 -19.13 -2.14
C ASP A 271 -10.99 -19.42 -1.87
N VAL A 272 -10.09 -18.50 -2.22
CA VAL A 272 -8.66 -18.67 -1.91
C VAL A 272 -8.39 -18.62 -0.42
N LEU A 273 -8.99 -17.69 0.32
CA LEU A 273 -8.80 -17.56 1.77
C LEU A 273 -9.32 -18.79 2.52
N THR A 274 -10.46 -19.35 2.10
CA THR A 274 -11.05 -20.54 2.71
C THR A 274 -10.28 -21.81 2.33
N GLN A 275 -10.06 -22.06 1.04
CA GLN A 275 -9.49 -23.32 0.55
C GLN A 275 -7.98 -23.43 0.78
N LYS A 276 -7.22 -22.33 0.59
CA LYS A 276 -5.76 -22.34 0.69
C LYS A 276 -5.27 -21.94 2.08
N TYR A 277 -5.93 -20.97 2.71
CA TYR A 277 -5.49 -20.41 3.99
C TYR A 277 -6.33 -20.87 5.19
N GLY A 278 -7.36 -21.70 4.96
CA GLY A 278 -8.14 -22.32 6.02
C GLY A 278 -9.04 -21.37 6.81
N GLN A 279 -9.30 -20.16 6.31
CA GLN A 279 -10.20 -19.23 6.99
C GLN A 279 -11.64 -19.76 6.92
N THR A 280 -12.38 -19.67 8.01
CA THR A 280 -13.80 -20.09 8.02
C THR A 280 -14.71 -18.95 7.54
N HIS A 281 -15.91 -19.30 7.08
CA HIS A 281 -16.91 -18.28 6.76
C HIS A 281 -17.28 -17.42 7.98
N GLU A 282 -17.28 -17.98 9.20
CA GLU A 282 -17.53 -17.18 10.39
C GLU A 282 -16.43 -16.13 10.61
N GLN A 283 -15.16 -16.47 10.40
CA GLN A 283 -14.05 -15.52 10.51
C GLN A 283 -14.17 -14.39 9.48
N LEU A 284 -14.56 -14.70 8.24
CA LEU A 284 -14.80 -13.71 7.20
C LEU A 284 -15.99 -12.80 7.56
N VAL A 285 -17.09 -13.36 8.05
CA VAL A 285 -18.26 -12.59 8.49
C VAL A 285 -17.91 -11.67 9.66
N LEU A 286 -17.11 -12.13 10.63
CA LEU A 286 -16.61 -11.28 11.72
C LEU A 286 -15.76 -10.13 11.17
N SER A 287 -14.88 -10.40 10.20
CA SER A 287 -14.06 -9.39 9.54
C SER A 287 -14.89 -8.34 8.79
N PHE A 288 -16.01 -8.75 8.17
CA PHE A 288 -16.98 -7.86 7.53
C PHE A 288 -17.74 -7.01 8.56
N GLU A 289 -18.26 -7.62 9.64
CA GLU A 289 -18.96 -6.91 10.73
C GLU A 289 -18.05 -5.88 11.41
N GLU A 290 -16.76 -6.18 11.53
CA GLU A 290 -15.75 -5.30 12.10
C GLU A 290 -15.63 -3.97 11.32
N LEU A 291 -15.74 -4.00 9.98
CA LEU A 291 -15.75 -2.77 9.17
C LEU A 291 -17.00 -1.92 9.38
N ILE A 292 -18.14 -2.55 9.67
CA ILE A 292 -19.37 -1.83 10.00
C ILE A 292 -19.22 -1.15 11.36
N ARG A 293 -18.66 -1.86 12.35
CA ARG A 293 -18.38 -1.32 13.68
C ARG A 293 -17.45 -0.10 13.62
N ARG A 294 -16.40 -0.14 12.80
CA ARG A 294 -15.46 0.99 12.58
C ARG A 294 -15.98 2.09 11.65
N ARG A 295 -17.22 1.96 11.16
CA ARG A 295 -17.86 2.95 10.26
C ARG A 295 -17.03 3.17 8.98
N ILE A 296 -16.59 2.08 8.35
CA ILE A 296 -15.82 2.11 7.10
C ILE A 296 -16.71 1.85 5.89
N LEU A 297 -17.58 0.83 5.97
CA LEU A 297 -18.51 0.54 4.87
C LEU A 297 -19.79 1.35 4.99
N GLY A 298 -20.18 1.96 3.88
CA GLY A 298 -21.45 2.64 3.71
C GLY A 298 -22.62 1.66 3.55
N LEU A 299 -23.83 2.17 3.77
CA LEU A 299 -25.08 1.39 3.75
C LEU A 299 -25.29 0.66 2.43
N SER A 300 -25.05 1.32 1.28
CA SER A 300 -25.28 0.72 -0.03
C SER A 300 -24.34 -0.47 -0.25
N SER A 301 -23.06 -0.29 0.07
CA SER A 301 -22.04 -1.34 -0.03
C SER A 301 -22.33 -2.50 0.91
N PHE A 302 -22.75 -2.19 2.14
CA PHE A 302 -23.15 -3.20 3.12
C PHE A 302 -24.29 -4.08 2.61
N GLU A 303 -25.40 -3.50 2.13
CA GLU A 303 -26.55 -4.27 1.67
C GLU A 303 -26.20 -5.14 0.45
N MET A 304 -25.44 -4.58 -0.50
CA MET A 304 -24.96 -5.32 -1.67
C MET A 304 -24.12 -6.54 -1.27
N ILE A 305 -23.13 -6.36 -0.39
CA ILE A 305 -22.22 -7.43 0.05
C ILE A 305 -22.97 -8.45 0.92
N LYS A 306 -23.87 -7.99 1.79
CA LYS A 306 -24.72 -8.87 2.62
C LYS A 306 -25.56 -9.79 1.76
N ASN A 307 -26.24 -9.25 0.74
CA ASN A 307 -27.04 -10.06 -0.19
C ASN A 307 -26.18 -11.08 -0.92
N TYR A 308 -25.00 -10.69 -1.39
CA TYR A 308 -24.05 -11.61 -1.99
C TYR A 308 -23.62 -12.74 -1.03
N PHE A 309 -23.38 -12.44 0.25
CA PHE A 309 -23.05 -13.46 1.25
C PHE A 309 -24.20 -14.40 1.57
N ILE A 310 -25.45 -13.93 1.51
CA ILE A 310 -26.64 -14.78 1.62
C ILE A 310 -26.71 -15.74 0.43
N GLU A 311 -26.50 -15.26 -0.79
CA GLU A 311 -26.45 -16.09 -2.00
C GLU A 311 -25.34 -17.16 -1.93
N LYS A 312 -24.18 -16.79 -1.39
CA LYS A 312 -23.05 -17.70 -1.14
C LYS A 312 -23.23 -18.59 0.09
N LYS A 313 -24.37 -18.51 0.79
CA LYS A 313 -24.67 -19.28 2.01
C LYS A 313 -23.67 -19.05 3.15
N MET A 314 -22.99 -17.91 3.15
CA MET A 314 -22.13 -17.46 4.26
C MET A 314 -22.96 -16.81 5.38
N LEU A 315 -24.09 -16.20 5.01
CA LEU A 315 -25.06 -15.60 5.93
C LEU A 315 -26.44 -16.22 5.73
N THR A 316 -27.26 -16.19 6.79
CA THR A 316 -28.69 -16.50 6.69
C THR A 316 -29.48 -15.23 6.35
N TYR A 317 -30.67 -15.38 5.78
CA TYR A 317 -31.57 -14.24 5.52
C TYR A 317 -31.95 -13.45 6.79
N SER A 318 -31.94 -14.10 7.95
CA SER A 318 -32.26 -13.49 9.24
C SER A 318 -31.05 -12.83 9.92
N TRP A 319 -29.87 -12.89 9.32
CA TRP A 319 -28.67 -12.30 9.90
C TRP A 319 -28.77 -10.77 9.90
N MET A 320 -28.39 -10.17 11.03
CA MET A 320 -28.33 -8.72 11.23
C MET A 320 -26.97 -8.36 11.83
N SER A 321 -26.39 -7.26 11.38
CA SER A 321 -25.20 -6.69 12.01
C SER A 321 -25.54 -6.17 13.40
N LYS A 322 -24.61 -6.27 14.36
CA LYS A 322 -24.79 -5.69 15.70
C LYS A 322 -24.87 -4.16 15.71
N VAL A 323 -24.31 -3.54 14.68
CA VAL A 323 -24.25 -2.10 14.50
C VAL A 323 -24.93 -1.76 13.18
N GLU A 324 -25.83 -0.77 13.19
CA GLU A 324 -26.47 -0.31 11.97
C GLU A 324 -25.47 0.39 11.05
N PRO A 325 -25.36 0.01 9.77
CA PRO A 325 -24.52 0.70 8.80
C PRO A 325 -24.99 2.15 8.57
N ILE A 326 -24.04 3.02 8.21
CA ILE A 326 -24.29 4.46 8.02
C ILE A 326 -24.40 4.77 6.53
N LYS A 327 -25.30 5.68 6.16
CA LYS A 327 -25.41 6.17 4.79
C LYS A 327 -24.17 6.93 4.35
N GLU A 328 -23.81 6.74 3.09
CA GLU A 328 -22.81 7.54 2.42
C GLU A 328 -23.29 9.00 2.31
N LYS A 329 -22.40 9.95 2.60
CA LYS A 329 -22.66 11.40 2.53
C LYS A 329 -21.99 12.03 1.31
N VAL A 330 -20.74 11.67 1.04
CA VAL A 330 -19.99 12.13 -0.13
C VAL A 330 -19.55 10.93 -0.95
N ILE A 331 -20.09 10.86 -2.17
CA ILE A 331 -19.72 9.89 -3.19
C ILE A 331 -19.27 10.68 -4.42
N ASP A 332 -18.10 10.36 -4.97
CA ASP A 332 -17.66 10.89 -6.26
C ASP A 332 -17.13 9.75 -7.13
N GLN A 333 -17.58 9.70 -8.39
CA GLN A 333 -17.27 8.63 -9.35
C GLN A 333 -17.46 7.21 -8.81
N GLY A 334 -18.36 7.02 -7.84
CA GLY A 334 -18.63 5.73 -7.21
C GLY A 334 -17.74 5.39 -6.02
N HIS A 335 -16.79 6.24 -5.65
CA HIS A 335 -15.94 6.08 -4.46
C HIS A 335 -16.56 6.79 -3.25
N VAL A 336 -16.42 6.20 -2.07
CA VAL A 336 -17.01 6.72 -0.82
C VAL A 336 -15.96 7.49 -0.03
N TYR A 337 -16.19 8.79 0.16
CA TYR A 337 -15.24 9.68 0.86
C TYR A 337 -15.71 10.08 2.26
N GLU A 338 -17.03 10.19 2.47
CA GLU A 338 -17.62 10.53 3.77
C GLU A 338 -18.88 9.70 4.02
N LEU A 339 -19.08 9.27 5.26
CA LEU A 339 -20.34 8.73 5.75
C LEU A 339 -21.04 9.77 6.63
N ASP A 340 -22.37 9.66 6.75
CA ASP A 340 -23.17 10.59 7.52
C ASP A 340 -22.84 10.57 9.03
N GLY A 341 -22.85 11.74 9.66
CA GLY A 341 -22.54 11.86 11.09
C GLY A 341 -21.09 11.56 11.52
N LEU A 342 -20.16 11.33 10.59
CA LEU A 342 -18.73 11.25 10.89
C LEU A 342 -18.06 12.62 10.71
N PHE A 343 -17.11 12.92 11.59
CA PHE A 343 -16.42 14.22 11.61
C PHE A 343 -14.95 14.12 11.24
N GLU A 344 -14.37 12.92 11.20
CA GLU A 344 -12.99 12.74 10.79
C GLU A 344 -12.85 13.01 9.28
N PRO A 345 -11.96 13.91 8.87
CA PRO A 345 -11.83 14.29 7.47
C PRO A 345 -11.18 13.18 6.63
N TRP A 346 -11.39 13.23 5.31
CA TRP A 346 -10.67 12.37 4.37
C TRP A 346 -9.16 12.60 4.46
N ILE A 347 -8.75 13.88 4.48
CA ILE A 347 -7.39 14.35 4.69
C ILE A 347 -7.42 15.40 5.80
N PRO A 348 -6.69 15.20 6.92
CA PRO A 348 -6.59 16.19 7.98
C PRO A 348 -5.88 17.46 7.51
N ARG A 349 -6.22 18.61 8.11
CA ARG A 349 -5.51 19.87 7.84
C ARG A 349 -4.07 19.86 8.37
N HIS A 350 -3.84 19.10 9.43
CA HIS A 350 -2.55 18.96 10.08
C HIS A 350 -2.39 17.51 10.55
N ILE A 351 -1.21 16.94 10.34
CA ILE A 351 -0.85 15.59 10.73
C ILE A 351 0.44 15.69 11.57
N ASP A 352 0.43 15.09 12.76
CA ASP A 352 1.63 14.94 13.57
C ASP A 352 2.42 13.69 13.14
N TYR A 353 3.50 13.95 12.39
CA TYR A 353 4.43 12.94 11.88
C TYR A 353 5.55 12.59 12.85
N ILE A 354 5.78 13.38 13.90
CA ILE A 354 6.92 13.21 14.81
C ILE A 354 6.53 12.39 16.02
N ASN A 355 5.37 12.70 16.62
CA ASN A 355 4.94 12.01 17.82
C ASN A 355 4.13 10.76 17.45
N GLU A 356 4.80 9.61 17.49
CA GLU A 356 4.15 8.30 17.46
C GLU A 356 3.72 7.92 18.88
N TYR A 357 2.54 8.36 19.30
CA TYR A 357 1.86 7.77 20.46
C TYR A 357 1.23 6.45 20.01
N ARG A 358 2.02 5.37 20.02
CA ARG A 358 1.54 3.99 19.78
C ARG A 358 1.11 3.33 21.07
#